data_AF-A9G9L3-F1
#
_entry.id   AF-A9G9L3-F1
#
_cell.length_a   1.000
_cell.length_b   1.000
_cell.length_c   1.000
_cell.angle_alpha   90.00
_cell.angle_beta   90.00
_cell.angle_gamma   90.00
#
_symmetry.space_group_name_H-M   'P 1'
#
loop_
_entity.id
_entity.type
_entity.pdbx_description
1 polymer ?
#
loop_
_entity_poly.entity_id
_entity_poly.type
_entity_poly.pdbx_seq_one_letter_code
_entity_poly.pdbx_strand_id
1 'polypeptide(L)'
;MGAPSIERGAPPVDLEALLVALVLAPSTFSRNRFFSLYADPEARRVRRRAALLRSIVRQLVAGADRAGLAPAASGGALLTYDVPSLGLKRTAALDALELAVLRIAVARGAVPRAEPPGGGDAAPSSATGAALPDELLPEPADTSRIERALARLLPEGKPGGALESPGEGEPGEPDPGTRAMPRDRARRDSQAPWE
;
A
#
# COMPACT_ATOMS: atom_id res chain seq x y z
N MET A 1 -8.56 47.72 -12.76
CA MET A 1 -7.55 47.16 -11.84
C MET A 1 -8.25 46.09 -11.01
N GLY A 2 -8.28 44.86 -11.51
CA GLY A 2 -8.90 43.71 -10.84
C GLY A 2 -7.99 42.52 -11.09
N ALA A 3 -7.31 42.06 -10.04
CA ALA A 3 -6.46 40.89 -10.13
C ALA A 3 -7.37 39.64 -10.28
N PRO A 4 -7.11 38.75 -11.24
CA PRO A 4 -7.74 37.44 -11.23
C PRO A 4 -7.12 36.62 -10.09
N SER A 5 -7.92 36.33 -9.07
CA SER A 5 -7.60 35.35 -8.04
C SER A 5 -7.39 33.99 -8.71
N ILE A 6 -6.13 33.57 -8.85
CA ILE A 6 -5.79 32.23 -9.29
C ILE A 6 -6.01 31.29 -8.09
N GLU A 7 -7.24 30.81 -7.92
CA GLU A 7 -7.47 29.56 -7.20
C GLU A 7 -6.82 28.44 -8.01
N ARG A 8 -5.53 28.23 -7.77
CA ARG A 8 -4.78 27.06 -8.26
C ARG A 8 -5.22 25.86 -7.42
N GLY A 9 -6.48 25.45 -7.57
CA GLY A 9 -6.98 24.19 -7.04
C GLY A 9 -6.26 23.07 -7.78
N ALA A 10 -5.36 22.37 -7.09
CA ALA A 10 -4.85 21.11 -7.58
C ALA A 10 -6.06 20.22 -7.93
N PRO A 11 -6.10 19.60 -9.12
CA PRO A 11 -7.22 18.76 -9.50
C PRO A 11 -7.44 17.67 -8.44
N PRO A 12 -8.71 17.40 -8.08
CA PRO A 12 -9.02 16.41 -7.06
C PRO A 12 -8.46 15.05 -7.50
N VAL A 13 -7.79 14.36 -6.58
CA VAL A 13 -7.19 13.05 -6.85
C VAL A 13 -8.28 12.05 -7.20
N ASP A 14 -8.10 11.32 -8.30
CA ASP A 14 -9.01 10.27 -8.71
C ASP A 14 -9.04 9.13 -7.66
N LEU A 15 -10.22 8.88 -7.10
CA LEU A 15 -10.41 7.95 -5.97
C LEU A 15 -10.26 6.48 -6.38
N GLU A 16 -10.64 6.14 -7.61
CA GLU A 16 -10.46 4.79 -8.17
C GLU A 16 -8.98 4.50 -8.37
N ALA A 17 -8.26 5.47 -8.95
CA ALA A 17 -6.83 5.41 -9.14
C ALA A 17 -6.10 5.29 -7.79
N LEU A 18 -6.54 6.05 -6.78
CA LEU A 18 -6.01 5.99 -5.43
C LEU A 18 -6.24 4.62 -4.79
N LEU A 19 -7.42 4.01 -4.99
CA LEU A 19 -7.73 2.66 -4.50
C LEU A 19 -6.74 1.64 -5.07
N VAL A 20 -6.57 1.63 -6.39
CA VAL A 20 -5.67 0.73 -7.11
C VAL A 20 -4.25 0.86 -6.57
N ALA A 21 -3.76 2.10 -6.44
CA ALA A 21 -2.42 2.34 -5.96
C ALA A 21 -2.22 1.90 -4.51
N LEU A 22 -3.18 2.15 -3.63
CA LEU A 22 -3.09 1.75 -2.22
C LEU A 22 -3.18 0.23 -2.00
N VAL A 23 -3.81 -0.50 -2.91
CA VAL A 23 -3.86 -1.97 -2.84
C VAL A 23 -2.59 -2.59 -3.40
N LEU A 24 -2.17 -2.17 -4.59
CA LEU A 24 -1.03 -2.78 -5.31
C LEU A 24 0.33 -2.29 -4.83
N ALA A 25 0.41 -1.06 -4.31
CA ALA A 25 1.66 -0.42 -3.92
C ALA A 25 1.48 0.44 -2.64
N PRO A 26 1.15 -0.16 -1.49
CA PRO A 26 0.69 0.56 -0.29
C PRO A 26 1.70 1.54 0.31
N SER A 27 3.00 1.39 0.04
CA SER A 27 4.06 2.26 0.54
C SER A 27 4.34 3.49 -0.36
N THR A 28 3.72 3.58 -1.53
CA THR A 28 4.00 4.66 -2.51
C THR A 28 3.45 6.02 -2.08
N PHE A 29 2.36 6.04 -1.30
CA PHE A 29 1.72 7.27 -0.81
C PHE A 29 2.02 7.49 0.68
N SER A 30 3.13 8.18 0.98
CA SER A 30 3.47 8.52 2.36
C SER A 30 2.54 9.61 2.93
N ARG A 31 2.21 9.49 4.22
CA ARG A 31 1.36 10.46 4.92
C ARG A 31 1.96 11.87 4.95
N ASN A 32 3.29 11.96 5.02
CA ASN A 32 4.00 13.24 5.10
C ASN A 32 4.01 13.97 3.75
N ARG A 33 4.00 13.24 2.62
CA ARG A 33 4.03 13.84 1.28
C ARG A 33 2.64 14.18 0.75
N PHE A 34 1.61 13.47 1.21
CA PHE A 34 0.24 13.61 0.70
C PHE A 34 -0.76 13.97 1.81
N PHE A 35 -0.43 14.91 2.68
CA PHE A 35 -1.29 15.28 3.82
C PHE A 35 -2.73 15.65 3.41
N SER A 36 -2.91 16.33 2.28
CA SER A 36 -4.22 16.69 1.72
C SER A 36 -5.12 15.46 1.48
N LEU A 37 -4.55 14.33 1.05
CA LEU A 37 -5.28 13.06 0.91
C LEU A 37 -5.81 12.54 2.25
N TYR A 38 -5.19 12.91 3.38
CA TYR A 38 -5.61 12.44 4.70
C TYR A 38 -6.72 13.29 5.32
N ALA A 39 -6.87 14.54 4.86
CA ALA A 39 -7.93 15.44 5.29
C ALA A 39 -9.30 15.08 4.69
N ASP A 40 -9.32 14.63 3.44
CA ASP A 40 -10.55 14.32 2.70
C ASP A 40 -11.30 13.06 3.26
N PRO A 41 -12.59 13.19 3.62
CA PRO A 41 -13.45 12.06 3.99
C PRO A 41 -13.60 10.98 2.91
N GLU A 42 -13.58 11.33 1.62
CA GLU A 42 -13.73 10.35 0.53
C GLU A 42 -12.47 9.51 0.37
N ALA A 43 -11.29 10.15 0.34
CA ALA A 43 -10.01 9.45 0.42
C ALA A 43 -9.88 8.56 1.67
N ARG A 44 -10.50 8.95 2.80
CA ARG A 44 -10.57 8.09 3.99
C ARG A 44 -11.39 6.82 3.76
N ARG A 45 -12.50 6.90 3.01
CA ARG A 45 -13.30 5.72 2.62
C ARG A 45 -12.47 4.79 1.74
N VAL A 46 -11.79 5.35 0.73
CA VAL A 46 -10.88 4.61 -0.16
C VAL A 46 -9.79 3.88 0.62
N ARG A 47 -9.12 4.55 1.58
CA ARG A 47 -8.10 3.90 2.43
C ARG A 47 -8.64 2.72 3.23
N ARG A 48 -9.82 2.87 3.85
CA ARG A 48 -10.46 1.76 4.58
C ARG A 48 -10.78 0.60 3.65
N ARG A 49 -11.27 0.91 2.46
CA ARG A 49 -11.58 -0.08 1.44
C ARG A 49 -10.34 -0.81 0.93
N ALA A 50 -9.26 -0.09 0.64
CA ALA A 50 -7.96 -0.66 0.28
C ALA A 50 -7.39 -1.54 1.40
N ALA A 51 -7.54 -1.15 2.67
CA ALA A 51 -7.12 -1.98 3.81
C ALA A 51 -7.92 -3.29 3.89
N LEU A 52 -9.23 -3.24 3.64
CA LEU A 52 -10.08 -4.42 3.56
C LEU A 52 -9.62 -5.35 2.42
N LEU A 53 -9.45 -4.83 1.20
CA LEU A 53 -9.00 -5.63 0.06
C LEU A 53 -7.65 -6.30 0.31
N ARG A 54 -6.67 -5.57 0.86
CA ARG A 54 -5.36 -6.15 1.23
C ARG A 54 -5.49 -7.24 2.29
N SER A 55 -6.42 -7.09 3.25
CA SER A 55 -6.69 -8.15 4.22
C SER A 55 -7.29 -9.38 3.56
N ILE A 56 -8.20 -9.21 2.58
CA ILE A 56 -8.76 -10.31 1.80
C ILE A 56 -7.63 -11.01 1.02
N VAL A 57 -6.82 -10.25 0.28
CA VAL A 57 -5.66 -10.81 -0.48
C VAL A 57 -4.77 -11.64 0.43
N ARG A 58 -4.40 -11.10 1.60
CA ARG A 58 -3.57 -11.83 2.57
C ARG A 58 -4.22 -13.14 3.01
N GLN A 59 -5.53 -13.14 3.25
CA GLN A 59 -6.25 -14.35 3.66
C GLN A 59 -6.33 -15.38 2.53
N LEU A 60 -6.63 -14.93 1.30
CA LEU A 60 -6.68 -15.80 0.13
C LEU A 60 -5.31 -16.44 -0.15
N VAL A 61 -4.25 -15.64 -0.13
CA VAL A 61 -2.87 -16.11 -0.35
C VAL A 61 -2.39 -17.03 0.78
N ALA A 62 -2.83 -16.80 2.03
CA ALA A 62 -2.49 -17.64 3.17
C ALA A 62 -3.24 -18.98 3.21
N GLY A 63 -4.05 -19.31 2.20
CA GLY A 63 -4.80 -20.56 2.12
C GLY A 63 -6.20 -20.47 2.70
N ALA A 64 -6.95 -19.43 2.37
CA ALA A 64 -8.40 -19.46 2.57
C ALA A 64 -9.02 -20.61 1.78
N ASP A 65 -9.97 -21.31 2.40
CA ASP A 65 -10.67 -22.43 1.76
C ASP A 65 -11.97 -21.96 1.11
N ARG A 66 -12.43 -22.73 0.12
CA ARG A 66 -13.77 -22.59 -0.49
C ARG A 66 -14.09 -21.15 -0.93
N ALA A 67 -13.13 -20.51 -1.59
CA ALA A 67 -13.39 -19.24 -2.25
C ALA A 67 -14.32 -19.47 -3.45
N GLY A 68 -15.34 -18.63 -3.59
CA GLY A 68 -16.25 -18.62 -4.74
C GLY A 68 -16.68 -17.19 -5.07
N LEU A 69 -16.87 -16.92 -6.36
CA LEU A 69 -17.34 -15.64 -6.88
C LEU A 69 -18.72 -15.81 -7.52
N ALA A 70 -19.70 -15.05 -7.02
CA ALA A 70 -20.97 -14.91 -7.71
C ALA A 70 -21.00 -13.56 -8.45
N PRO A 71 -21.38 -13.50 -9.74
CA PRO A 71 -21.46 -12.24 -10.46
C PRO A 71 -22.51 -11.31 -9.82
N ALA A 72 -22.18 -10.03 -9.71
CA ALA A 72 -23.11 -9.01 -9.24
C ALA A 72 -23.75 -8.28 -10.44
N ALA A 73 -25.02 -7.87 -10.31
CA ALA A 73 -25.75 -7.17 -11.37
C ALA A 73 -25.07 -5.87 -11.85
N SER A 74 -24.22 -5.27 -11.02
CA SER A 74 -23.46 -4.06 -11.31
C SER A 74 -22.14 -4.29 -12.09
N GLY A 75 -21.87 -5.53 -12.55
CA GLY A 75 -20.63 -5.86 -13.26
C GLY A 75 -19.43 -6.16 -12.37
N GLY A 76 -19.64 -6.26 -11.06
CA GLY A 76 -18.68 -6.74 -10.07
C GLY A 76 -18.93 -8.19 -9.66
N ALA A 77 -18.52 -8.57 -8.45
CA ALA A 77 -18.75 -9.90 -7.90
C ALA A 77 -18.95 -9.91 -6.39
N LEU A 78 -19.71 -10.87 -5.89
CA LEU A 78 -19.81 -11.22 -4.50
C LEU A 78 -18.81 -12.34 -4.20
N LEU A 79 -17.71 -11.98 -3.54
CA LEU A 79 -16.71 -12.93 -3.07
C LEU A 79 -17.18 -13.55 -1.76
N THR A 80 -17.18 -14.88 -1.68
CA THR A 80 -17.39 -15.64 -0.44
C THR A 80 -16.23 -16.61 -0.23
N TYR A 81 -15.68 -16.67 0.98
CA TYR A 81 -14.59 -17.60 1.33
C TYR A 81 -14.60 -17.91 2.82
N ASP A 82 -14.02 -19.06 3.16
CA ASP A 82 -13.82 -19.48 4.54
C ASP A 82 -12.37 -19.24 4.97
N VAL A 83 -12.18 -18.83 6.22
CA VAL A 83 -10.87 -18.70 6.86
C VAL A 83 -10.81 -19.73 7.98
N PRO A 84 -10.35 -20.97 7.70
CA PRO A 84 -10.41 -22.08 8.66
C PRO A 84 -9.70 -21.76 9.98
N SER A 85 -8.54 -21.09 9.91
CA SER A 85 -7.76 -20.68 11.07
C SER A 85 -8.49 -19.75 12.03
N LEU A 86 -9.56 -19.10 11.57
CA LEU A 86 -10.41 -18.21 12.36
C LEU A 86 -11.83 -18.77 12.57
N GLY A 87 -12.17 -19.93 12.01
CA GLY A 87 -13.53 -20.48 12.01
C GLY A 87 -14.57 -19.52 11.41
N LEU A 88 -14.16 -18.67 10.46
CA LEU A 88 -14.96 -17.55 9.99
C LEU A 88 -15.26 -17.65 8.50
N LYS A 89 -16.54 -17.50 8.13
CA LYS A 89 -16.98 -17.28 6.76
C LYS A 89 -17.09 -15.79 6.47
N ARG A 90 -16.54 -15.34 5.34
CA ARG A 90 -16.56 -13.94 4.91
C ARG A 90 -17.24 -13.79 3.56
N THR A 91 -17.96 -12.69 3.44
CA THR A 91 -18.59 -12.27 2.18
C THR A 91 -18.28 -10.79 1.93
N ALA A 92 -17.86 -10.47 0.72
CA ALA A 92 -17.55 -9.11 0.30
C ALA A 92 -18.10 -8.86 -1.11
N ALA A 93 -18.97 -7.85 -1.24
CA ALA A 93 -19.32 -7.33 -2.57
C ALA A 93 -18.13 -6.53 -3.10
N LEU A 94 -17.73 -6.78 -4.33
CA LEU A 94 -16.64 -6.13 -5.05
C LEU A 94 -17.23 -5.46 -6.29
N ASP A 95 -16.82 -4.24 -6.58
CA ASP A 95 -17.05 -3.65 -7.90
C ASP A 95 -16.11 -4.26 -8.96
N ALA A 96 -16.29 -3.87 -10.22
CA ALA A 96 -15.51 -4.40 -11.33
C ALA A 96 -14.00 -4.09 -11.22
N LEU A 97 -13.65 -2.91 -10.71
CA LEU A 97 -12.26 -2.49 -10.55
C LEU A 97 -11.61 -3.18 -9.36
N GLU A 98 -12.34 -3.31 -8.26
CA GLU A 98 -11.92 -4.03 -7.06
C GLU A 98 -11.66 -5.51 -7.34
N LEU A 99 -12.52 -6.14 -8.14
CA LEU A 99 -12.32 -7.51 -8.60
C LEU A 99 -11.05 -7.64 -9.44
N ALA A 100 -10.84 -6.75 -10.41
CA ALA A 100 -9.63 -6.73 -11.24
C ALA A 100 -8.36 -6.57 -10.39
N VAL A 101 -8.38 -5.63 -9.44
CA VAL A 101 -7.27 -5.39 -8.51
C VAL A 101 -7.04 -6.60 -7.61
N LEU A 102 -8.10 -7.22 -7.09
CA LEU A 102 -8.01 -8.41 -6.24
C LEU A 102 -7.34 -9.57 -6.99
N ARG A 103 -7.79 -9.88 -8.20
CA ARG A 103 -7.22 -10.95 -9.04
C ARG A 103 -5.73 -10.75 -9.28
N ILE A 104 -5.33 -9.53 -9.67
CA ILE A 104 -3.92 -9.18 -9.88
C ILE A 104 -3.11 -9.27 -8.58
N ALA A 105 -3.65 -8.79 -7.46
CA ALA A 105 -2.95 -8.81 -6.18
C ALA A 105 -2.78 -10.24 -5.63
N VAL A 106 -3.80 -11.09 -5.77
CA VAL A 106 -3.75 -12.51 -5.41
C VAL A 106 -2.75 -13.25 -6.30
N ALA A 107 -2.79 -13.04 -7.62
CA ALA A 107 -1.82 -13.64 -8.53
C ALA A 107 -0.38 -13.25 -8.16
N ARG A 108 -0.12 -11.99 -7.80
CA ARG A 108 1.20 -11.53 -7.33
C ARG A 108 1.64 -12.16 -6.00
N GLY A 109 0.70 -12.37 -5.09
CA GLY A 109 0.98 -12.97 -3.78
C GLY A 109 1.08 -14.48 -3.79
N ALA A 110 0.45 -15.14 -4.77
CA ALA A 110 0.47 -16.60 -4.94
C ALA A 110 1.74 -17.11 -5.63
N VAL A 111 2.52 -16.25 -6.29
CA VAL A 111 3.83 -16.62 -6.83
C VAL A 111 4.76 -16.95 -5.65
N PRO A 112 5.27 -18.20 -5.55
CA PRO A 112 6.25 -18.54 -4.54
C PRO A 112 7.45 -17.61 -4.70
N ARG A 113 7.79 -16.88 -3.65
CA ARG A 113 9.03 -16.11 -3.64
C ARG A 113 10.15 -17.14 -3.69
N ALA A 114 10.86 -17.22 -4.82
CA ALA A 114 12.02 -18.08 -4.94
C ALA A 114 13.00 -17.71 -3.82
N GLU A 115 13.13 -18.60 -2.83
CA GLU A 115 14.15 -18.50 -1.79
C GLU A 115 15.52 -18.46 -2.49
N PRO A 116 16.41 -17.51 -2.14
CA PRO A 116 17.80 -17.62 -2.57
C PRO A 116 18.36 -18.95 -2.06
N PRO A 117 19.15 -19.71 -2.85
CA PRO A 117 19.70 -20.98 -2.41
C PRO A 117 20.71 -20.74 -1.28
N GLY A 118 20.27 -20.87 -0.03
CA GLY A 118 21.05 -20.47 1.13
C GLY A 118 20.52 -21.00 2.46
N GLY A 119 20.61 -22.32 2.64
CA GLY A 119 20.94 -22.99 3.91
C GLY A 119 20.05 -22.78 5.15
N GLY A 120 19.27 -23.82 5.48
CA GLY A 120 18.78 -24.05 6.84
C GLY A 120 17.45 -24.79 6.86
N ASP A 121 17.40 -25.94 7.53
CA ASP A 121 16.25 -26.83 7.75
C ASP A 121 15.03 -26.13 8.37
N ALA A 122 14.32 -25.30 7.61
CA ALA A 122 12.94 -24.98 7.86
C ALA A 122 12.11 -25.90 6.97
N ALA A 123 11.49 -26.90 7.60
CA ALA A 123 10.52 -27.79 6.96
C ALA A 123 9.60 -26.95 6.04
N PRO A 124 9.39 -27.35 4.77
CA PRO A 124 8.44 -26.66 3.92
C PRO A 124 7.09 -26.75 4.62
N SER A 125 6.59 -25.61 5.11
CA SER A 125 5.19 -25.49 5.46
C SER A 125 4.46 -25.79 4.17
N SER A 126 3.99 -27.03 4.05
CA SER A 126 3.05 -27.46 3.04
C SER A 126 1.77 -26.67 3.29
N ALA A 127 1.76 -25.43 2.84
CA ALA A 127 0.54 -24.81 2.37
C ALA A 127 0.12 -25.68 1.19
N THR A 128 -0.57 -26.79 1.49
CA THR A 128 -1.52 -27.40 0.59
C THR A 128 -2.61 -26.36 0.43
N GLY A 129 -2.27 -25.27 -0.28
CA GLY A 129 -3.17 -24.18 -0.54
C GLY A 129 -4.29 -24.80 -1.36
N ALA A 130 -5.51 -24.72 -0.85
CA ALA A 130 -6.67 -24.92 -1.69
C ALA A 130 -6.40 -24.13 -2.98
N ALA A 131 -6.41 -24.84 -4.12
CA ALA A 131 -6.24 -24.21 -5.40
C ALA A 131 -7.24 -23.05 -5.46
N LEU A 132 -6.73 -21.83 -5.66
CA LEU A 132 -7.59 -20.68 -5.85
C LEU A 132 -8.53 -21.01 -7.02
N PRO A 133 -9.83 -20.73 -6.92
CA PRO A 133 -10.76 -20.95 -8.02
C PRO A 133 -10.26 -20.23 -9.27
N ASP A 134 -10.48 -20.82 -10.44
CA ASP A 134 -10.10 -20.24 -11.74
C ASP A 134 -10.68 -18.83 -11.93
N GLU A 135 -11.81 -18.54 -11.29
CA GLU A 135 -12.49 -17.25 -11.26
C GLU A 135 -11.65 -16.11 -10.64
N LEU A 136 -10.66 -16.45 -9.81
CA LEU A 136 -9.71 -15.51 -9.20
C LEU A 136 -8.42 -15.35 -10.02
N LEU A 137 -8.28 -16.05 -11.14
CA LEU A 137 -7.18 -15.81 -12.07
C LEU A 137 -7.38 -14.45 -12.77
N PRO A 138 -6.28 -13.72 -13.06
CA PRO A 138 -6.37 -12.46 -13.79
C PRO A 138 -6.95 -12.65 -15.19
N GLU A 139 -7.88 -11.76 -15.56
CA GLU A 139 -8.35 -11.66 -16.93
C GLU A 139 -7.50 -10.64 -17.72
N PRO A 140 -7.35 -10.78 -19.05
CA PRO A 140 -6.62 -9.81 -19.87
C PRO A 140 -7.15 -8.38 -19.72
N ALA A 141 -8.46 -8.22 -19.49
CA ALA A 141 -9.11 -6.93 -19.31
C ALA A 141 -8.78 -6.27 -17.96
N ASP A 142 -8.31 -7.03 -16.95
CA ASP A 142 -8.01 -6.50 -15.62
C ASP A 142 -6.84 -5.53 -15.67
N THR A 143 -5.78 -5.88 -16.40
CA THR A 143 -4.62 -5.01 -16.61
C THR A 143 -5.03 -3.69 -17.26
N SER A 144 -5.82 -3.74 -18.34
CA SER A 144 -6.27 -2.52 -19.03
C SER A 144 -7.23 -1.67 -18.18
N ARG A 145 -8.02 -2.26 -17.27
CA ARG A 145 -8.84 -1.49 -16.31
C ARG A 145 -7.95 -0.76 -15.30
N ILE A 146 -6.98 -1.47 -14.73
CA ILE A 146 -6.02 -0.95 -13.75
C ILE A 146 -5.18 0.17 -14.35
N GLU A 147 -4.62 -0.03 -15.54
CA GLU A 147 -3.82 0.98 -16.23
C GLU A 147 -4.62 2.25 -16.54
N ARG A 148 -5.86 2.10 -17.03
CA ARG A 148 -6.77 3.24 -17.25
C ARG A 148 -7.07 3.99 -15.97
N ALA A 149 -7.26 3.30 -14.84
CA ALA A 149 -7.46 3.93 -13.55
C ALA A 149 -6.19 4.68 -13.10
N LEU A 150 -5.02 4.02 -13.13
CA LEU A 150 -3.75 4.63 -12.74
C LEU A 150 -3.36 5.83 -13.60
N ALA A 151 -3.71 5.84 -14.88
CA ALA A 151 -3.48 6.99 -15.77
C ALA A 151 -4.21 8.27 -15.30
N ARG A 152 -5.26 8.15 -14.46
CA ARG A 152 -5.98 9.29 -13.88
C ARG A 152 -5.44 9.74 -12.53
N LEU A 153 -4.51 8.99 -11.93
CA LEU A 153 -4.00 9.25 -10.58
C LEU A 153 -3.25 10.59 -10.47
N LEU A 154 -2.62 11.00 -11.56
CA LEU A 154 -1.89 12.24 -11.68
C LEU A 154 -2.29 12.87 -13.02
N PRO A 155 -3.09 13.94 -13.05
CA PRO A 155 -3.22 14.73 -14.25
C PRO A 155 -1.83 15.27 -14.59
N GLU A 156 -1.39 15.05 -15.84
CA GLU A 156 -0.17 15.58 -16.45
C GLU A 156 0.10 17.03 -16.00
N GLY A 157 0.89 17.17 -14.94
CA GLY A 157 1.06 18.41 -14.18
C GLY A 157 2.54 18.68 -14.00
N LYS A 158 3.18 19.08 -15.10
CA LYS A 158 4.56 19.59 -15.24
C LYS A 158 5.70 18.73 -14.66
N PRO A 159 6.71 18.37 -15.46
CA PRO A 159 7.96 17.85 -14.92
C PRO A 159 8.61 18.95 -14.06
N GLY A 160 9.04 18.58 -12.86
CA GLY A 160 10.01 19.36 -12.10
C GLY A 160 9.50 20.70 -11.57
N GLY A 161 8.76 20.66 -10.46
CA GLY A 161 9.12 21.57 -9.38
C GLY A 161 10.53 21.17 -8.95
N ALA A 162 11.53 21.79 -9.56
CA ALA A 162 12.89 21.75 -9.07
C ALA A 162 12.80 22.10 -7.58
N LEU A 163 13.22 21.16 -6.74
CA LEU A 163 13.64 21.49 -5.39
C LEU A 163 14.74 22.54 -5.60
N GLU A 164 14.40 23.81 -5.40
CA GLU A 164 15.42 24.82 -5.16
C GLU A 164 16.23 24.29 -3.97
N SER A 165 17.45 23.88 -4.29
CA SER A 165 18.48 23.52 -3.32
C SER A 165 18.59 24.65 -2.31
N PRO A 166 18.49 24.40 -1.00
CA PRO A 166 18.94 25.37 -0.03
C PRO A 166 20.47 25.31 -0.03
N GLY A 167 21.13 26.34 -0.56
CA GLY A 167 22.56 26.53 -0.31
C GLY A 167 23.34 27.09 -1.48
N GLU A 168 23.19 28.39 -1.76
CA GLU A 168 24.35 29.20 -2.10
C GLU A 168 24.77 29.90 -0.82
N GLY A 169 25.97 29.56 -0.35
CA GLY A 169 26.57 30.14 0.83
C GLY A 169 27.11 31.54 0.52
N GLU A 170 26.79 32.48 1.41
CA GLU A 170 27.67 33.63 1.63
C GLU A 170 28.56 33.34 2.86
N PRO A 171 29.88 33.61 2.77
CA PRO A 171 30.84 33.38 3.85
C PRO A 171 30.82 34.56 4.82
N GLY A 172 30.01 34.45 5.87
CA GLY A 172 30.02 35.35 7.03
C GLY A 172 30.89 34.79 8.16
N GLU A 173 32.06 35.39 8.31
CA GLU A 173 33.01 35.48 9.44
C GLU A 173 32.74 34.70 10.77
N PRO A 174 33.76 34.04 11.35
CA PRO A 174 33.60 33.20 12.54
C PRO A 174 33.55 34.00 13.85
N ASP A 175 32.50 33.80 14.65
CA ASP A 175 32.43 34.26 16.05
C ASP A 175 33.05 33.19 16.99
N PRO A 176 34.14 33.52 17.73
CA PRO A 176 34.85 32.60 18.61
C PRO A 176 34.18 32.51 19.98
N GLY A 177 33.23 31.57 20.14
CA GLY A 177 32.44 31.45 21.37
C GLY A 177 32.16 30.02 21.81
N THR A 178 33.21 29.25 22.08
CA THR A 178 33.29 28.22 23.14
C THR A 178 31.97 27.70 23.75
N ARG A 179 31.64 26.43 23.46
CA ARG A 179 31.61 25.39 24.52
C ARG A 179 31.55 23.99 23.90
N ALA A 180 32.70 23.33 23.92
CA ALA A 180 32.79 21.88 23.79
C ALA A 180 32.08 21.23 24.99
N MET A 181 31.16 20.30 24.73
CA MET A 181 30.69 19.36 25.73
C MET A 181 31.28 17.97 25.45
N PRO A 182 31.80 17.25 26.46
CA PRO A 182 32.71 16.13 26.25
C PRO A 182 31.96 14.84 25.93
N ARG A 183 32.51 14.08 24.97
CA ARG A 183 32.27 12.63 24.84
C ARG A 183 33.25 11.89 25.74
N ASP A 184 32.72 11.28 26.78
CA ASP A 184 33.22 10.07 27.47
C ASP A 184 32.32 9.92 28.72
N ARG A 185 32.04 8.78 29.34
CA ARG A 185 32.29 7.35 29.18
C ARG A 185 31.52 6.70 30.36
N ALA A 186 31.60 5.38 30.46
CA ALA A 186 31.32 4.55 31.65
C ALA A 186 29.84 4.21 31.88
N ARG A 187 29.45 2.96 31.59
CA ARG A 187 29.54 1.82 32.54
C ARG A 187 28.86 2.13 33.87
N ARG A 188 27.69 1.52 34.07
CA ARG A 188 27.28 0.88 35.33
C ARG A 188 26.62 -0.45 34.94
N ASP A 189 27.34 -1.56 35.13
CA ASP A 189 27.25 -2.43 36.32
C ASP A 189 25.83 -3.04 36.38
N SER A 190 25.56 -4.30 35.99
CA SER A 190 26.29 -5.54 36.29
C SER A 190 26.59 -5.68 37.78
N GLN A 191 25.55 -5.78 38.61
CA GLN A 191 25.62 -6.45 39.91
C GLN A 191 24.20 -6.87 40.37
N ALA A 192 23.84 -8.11 40.05
CA ALA A 192 23.26 -9.03 41.04
C ALA A 192 24.45 -9.69 41.74
N PRO A 193 24.47 -9.81 43.07
CA PRO A 193 23.77 -10.85 43.83
C PRO A 193 22.84 -10.20 44.89
N TRP A 194 21.99 -10.87 45.67
CA TRP A 194 22.27 -11.86 46.71
C TRP A 194 20.99 -12.65 47.03
N GLU A 195 21.21 -13.94 47.32
CA GLU A 195 20.44 -14.90 48.15
C GLU A 195 18.90 -14.94 48.11
#